data_AF-A0A965CVH5-F1
#
_entry.id   AF-A0A965CVH5-F1
#
_cell.length_a   1.000
_cell.length_b   1.000
_cell.length_c   1.000
_cell.angle_alpha   90.00
_cell.angle_beta   90.00
_cell.angle_gamma   90.00
#
_symmetry.space_group_name_H-M   'P 1'
#
loop_
_entity.id
_entity.type
_entity.pdbx_description
1 polymer ?
#
loop_
_entity_poly.entity_id
_entity_poly.type
_entity_poly.pdbx_seq_one_letter_code
_entity_poly.pdbx_strand_id
1 'polypeptide(L)'
;MLLVLSGFGAGTAPAAERVRGGKAAAPAAAVPACRVAEFRAIALTLHDPAERRTRVRAWLLEQARGCSLEKLSMIRDNRAVWLGTADTAELAALVDGFIEAQSANGHEILKSLYGGSEVPAKTPG
;
A
#
# COMPACT_ATOMS: atom_id res chain seq x y z
N MET A 1 -52.29 53.46 13.20
CA MET A 1 -51.68 52.12 13.05
C MET A 1 -50.57 52.03 14.10
N LEU A 2 -50.78 51.40 15.26
CA LEU A 2 -50.53 49.96 15.55
C LEU A 2 -49.18 49.50 14.96
N LEU A 3 -48.18 48.96 15.68
CA LEU A 3 -48.00 48.38 17.02
C LEU A 3 -46.51 48.56 17.42
N VAL A 4 -46.14 48.95 18.65
CA VAL A 4 -45.73 48.10 19.81
C VAL A 4 -44.75 46.98 19.39
N LEU A 5 -43.53 46.88 19.94
CA LEU A 5 -43.29 46.03 21.12
C LEU A 5 -41.97 46.36 21.85
N SER A 6 -42.15 46.54 23.16
CA SER A 6 -41.17 46.72 24.21
C SER A 6 -40.19 45.55 24.33
N GLY A 7 -38.92 45.89 24.58
CA GLY A 7 -37.92 44.94 25.03
C GLY A 7 -38.15 44.54 26.49
N PHE A 8 -38.17 43.24 26.75
CA PHE A 8 -37.98 42.66 28.08
C PHE A 8 -36.81 41.68 28.01
N GLY A 9 -35.75 41.99 28.73
CA GLY A 9 -34.67 41.04 29.01
C GLY A 9 -35.03 40.14 30.19
N ALA A 10 -34.70 38.86 30.08
CA ALA A 10 -34.56 37.95 31.23
C ALA A 10 -33.78 36.68 30.82
N GLY A 11 -32.80 36.31 31.65
CA GLY A 11 -32.20 34.97 31.73
C GLY A 11 -30.89 34.80 30.96
N THR A 12 -29.91 34.01 31.39
CA THR A 12 -29.66 33.17 32.57
C THR A 12 -28.15 32.84 32.55
N ALA A 13 -27.60 32.47 33.71
CA ALA A 13 -26.22 32.08 34.05
C ALA A 13 -25.36 31.34 32.98
N PRO A 14 -24.01 31.38 33.11
CA PRO A 14 -23.10 30.76 32.14
C PRO A 14 -23.17 29.23 32.25
N ALA A 15 -23.32 28.56 31.11
CA ALA A 15 -23.11 27.12 31.02
C ALA A 15 -21.60 26.85 31.11
N ALA A 16 -21.20 26.09 32.13
CA ALA A 16 -19.86 25.57 32.28
C ALA A 16 -19.47 24.76 31.04
N GLU A 17 -18.47 25.23 30.30
CA GLU A 17 -17.85 24.53 29.20
C GLU A 17 -17.15 23.28 29.74
N ARG A 18 -17.73 22.11 29.51
CA ARG A 18 -17.03 20.84 29.73
C ARG A 18 -15.90 20.77 28.71
N VAL A 19 -14.70 21.16 29.12
CA VAL A 19 -13.46 20.79 28.43
C VAL A 19 -13.37 19.27 28.45
N ARG A 20 -13.90 18.65 27.39
CA ARG A 20 -13.74 17.23 27.13
C ARG A 20 -12.27 17.06 26.76
N GLY A 21 -11.46 16.71 27.75
CA GLY A 21 -10.09 16.24 27.57
C GLY A 21 -10.08 14.94 26.78
N GLY A 22 -10.36 15.03 25.48
CA GLY A 22 -10.10 13.97 24.53
C GLY A 22 -8.62 14.03 24.20
N LYS A 23 -7.86 13.01 24.63
CA LYS A 23 -6.51 12.79 24.15
C LYS A 23 -6.60 12.68 22.62
N ALA A 24 -6.12 13.70 21.90
CA ALA A 24 -6.15 13.70 20.45
C ALA A 24 -5.42 12.44 19.97
N ALA A 25 -6.12 11.58 19.22
CA ALA A 25 -5.48 10.46 18.57
C ALA A 25 -4.42 11.03 17.62
N ALA A 26 -3.19 10.51 17.72
CA ALA A 26 -2.14 10.87 16.79
C ALA A 26 -2.63 10.62 15.36
N PRO A 27 -2.32 11.51 14.39
CA PRO A 27 -2.74 11.32 13.01
C PRO A 27 -2.24 9.96 12.54
N ALA A 28 -3.14 9.14 12.00
CA ALA A 28 -2.78 7.89 11.36
C ALA A 28 -1.75 8.20 10.26
N ALA A 29 -0.62 7.49 10.27
CA ALA A 29 0.39 7.66 9.23
C ALA A 29 -0.26 7.44 7.86
N ALA A 30 -0.07 8.39 6.95
CA ALA A 30 -0.63 8.29 5.61
C ALA A 30 -0.10 7.03 4.92
N VAL A 31 -1.01 6.20 4.40
CA VAL A 31 -0.63 5.03 3.61
C VAL A 31 0.08 5.52 2.34
N PRO A 32 1.29 5.02 2.02
CA PRO A 32 2.00 5.40 0.80
C PRO A 32 1.13 5.20 -0.44
N ALA A 33 1.18 6.12 -1.40
CA ALA A 33 0.40 5.98 -2.62
C ALA A 33 1.07 4.96 -3.55
N CYS A 34 0.50 3.76 -3.67
CA CYS A 34 1.00 2.77 -4.63
C CYS A 34 0.65 3.16 -6.08
N ARG A 35 1.62 3.76 -6.76
CA ARG A 35 1.57 4.15 -8.17
C ARG A 35 2.45 3.23 -9.01
N VAL A 36 1.89 2.15 -9.56
CA VAL A 36 2.65 1.20 -10.40
C VAL A 36 3.27 1.86 -11.65
N ALA A 37 2.65 2.94 -12.15
CA ALA A 37 3.22 3.74 -13.22
C ALA A 37 4.60 4.31 -12.87
N GLU A 38 4.86 4.64 -11.61
CA GLU A 38 6.15 5.17 -11.15
C GLU A 38 7.22 4.08 -11.13
N PHE A 39 6.90 2.90 -10.59
CA PHE A 39 7.76 1.71 -10.70
C PHE A 39 8.15 1.46 -12.16
N ARG A 40 7.15 1.44 -13.05
CA ARG A 40 7.36 1.18 -14.48
C ARG A 40 8.19 2.26 -15.15
N ALA A 41 7.98 3.53 -14.79
CA ALA A 41 8.77 4.63 -15.32
C ALA A 41 10.25 4.48 -14.95
N ILE A 42 10.56 4.21 -13.68
CA ILE A 42 11.94 3.97 -13.22
C ILE A 42 12.56 2.77 -13.98
N ALA A 43 11.80 1.68 -14.11
CA ALA A 43 12.24 0.45 -14.76
C ALA A 43 12.57 0.65 -16.25
N LEU A 44 11.79 1.46 -16.97
CA LEU A 44 11.92 1.61 -18.43
C LEU A 44 12.80 2.78 -18.87
N THR A 45 13.08 3.77 -18.02
CA THR A 45 13.77 5.00 -18.42
C THR A 45 15.25 5.06 -18.01
N LEU A 46 15.65 4.35 -16.95
CA LEU A 46 17.03 4.34 -16.49
C LEU A 46 17.88 3.38 -17.32
N HIS A 47 18.97 3.88 -17.90
CA HIS A 47 19.83 3.08 -18.78
C HIS A 47 20.71 2.09 -17.99
N ASP A 48 21.38 2.57 -16.94
CA ASP A 48 22.29 1.75 -16.15
C ASP A 48 21.53 0.71 -15.31
N PRO A 49 21.83 -0.60 -15.45
CA PRO A 49 21.14 -1.65 -14.70
C PRO A 49 21.34 -1.57 -13.17
N ALA A 50 22.50 -1.13 -12.69
CA ALA A 50 22.77 -1.06 -11.26
C ALA A 50 22.03 0.11 -10.61
N GLU A 51 22.01 1.27 -11.25
CA GLU A 51 21.20 2.41 -10.83
C GLU A 51 19.71 2.05 -10.83
N ARG A 52 19.22 1.49 -11.93
CA ARG A 52 17.82 1.07 -12.07
C ARG A 52 17.38 0.12 -10.96
N ARG A 53 18.18 -0.91 -10.67
CA ARG A 53 17.92 -1.84 -9.56
C ARG A 53 17.86 -1.11 -8.22
N THR A 54 18.80 -0.20 -7.97
CA THR A 54 18.87 0.58 -6.73
C THR A 54 17.62 1.44 -6.53
N ARG A 55 17.19 2.13 -7.60
CA ARG A 55 16.00 3.01 -7.57
C ARG A 55 14.70 2.23 -7.40
N VAL A 56 14.56 1.11 -8.11
CA VAL A 56 13.41 0.21 -7.97
C VAL A 56 13.34 -0.38 -6.57
N ARG A 57 14.48 -0.82 -6.01
CA ARG A 57 14.54 -1.30 -4.62
C ARG A 57 14.05 -0.25 -3.64
N ALA A 58 14.55 0.99 -3.75
CA ALA A 58 14.12 2.08 -2.89
C ALA A 58 12.60 2.32 -3.00
N TRP A 59 12.08 2.36 -4.23
CA TRP A 59 10.65 2.52 -4.47
C TRP A 59 9.82 1.41 -3.82
N LEU A 60 10.24 0.14 -3.93
CA LEU A 60 9.55 -0.99 -3.30
C LEU A 60 9.49 -0.82 -1.78
N LEU A 61 10.60 -0.45 -1.15
CA LEU A 61 10.71 -0.30 0.31
C LEU A 61 9.87 0.88 0.85
N GLU A 62 9.63 1.90 0.03
CA GLU A 62 8.88 3.09 0.44
C GLU A 62 7.38 2.99 0.10
N GLN A 63 7.05 2.50 -1.10
CA GLN A 63 5.72 2.64 -1.68
C GLN A 63 4.91 1.33 -1.70
N ALA A 64 5.57 0.17 -1.78
CA ALA A 64 4.86 -1.09 -2.06
C ALA A 64 3.95 -1.56 -0.92
N ARG A 65 4.21 -1.13 0.32
CA ARG A 65 3.31 -1.37 1.48
C ARG A 65 1.90 -0.79 1.30
N GLY A 66 1.74 0.22 0.44
CA GLY A 66 0.44 0.80 0.12
C GLY A 66 -0.25 0.16 -1.09
N CYS A 67 0.31 -0.91 -1.67
CA CYS A 67 -0.26 -1.55 -2.84
C CYS A 67 -1.33 -2.57 -2.48
N SER A 68 -2.42 -2.60 -3.25
CA SER A 68 -3.32 -3.75 -3.24
C SER A 68 -2.63 -4.99 -3.80
N LEU A 69 -3.15 -6.17 -3.47
CA LEU A 69 -2.68 -7.44 -4.02
C LEU A 69 -2.67 -7.42 -5.56
N GLU A 70 -3.71 -6.90 -6.20
CA GLU A 70 -3.79 -6.76 -7.66
C GLU A 70 -2.62 -5.97 -8.25
N LYS A 71 -2.25 -4.84 -7.63
CA LYS A 71 -1.13 -4.01 -8.09
C LYS A 71 0.22 -4.70 -7.88
N LEU A 72 0.38 -5.42 -6.77
CA LEU A 72 1.59 -6.19 -6.50
C LEU A 72 1.74 -7.36 -7.48
N SER A 73 0.65 -8.07 -7.80
CA SER A 73 0.66 -9.11 -8.83
C SER A 73 1.02 -8.54 -10.20
N MET A 74 0.47 -7.37 -10.57
CA MET A 74 0.85 -6.71 -11.83
C MET A 74 2.35 -6.39 -11.87
N ILE A 75 2.94 -5.92 -10.76
CA ILE A 75 4.39 -5.71 -10.68
C ILE A 75 5.13 -7.05 -10.83
N ARG A 76 4.74 -8.08 -10.06
CA ARG A 76 5.37 -9.42 -10.09
C ARG A 76 5.41 -9.97 -11.50
N ASP A 77 4.28 -9.96 -12.21
CA ASP A 77 4.11 -10.61 -13.50
C ASP A 77 4.83 -9.85 -14.64
N ASN A 78 5.08 -8.54 -14.46
CA ASN A 78 5.72 -7.71 -15.47
C ASN A 78 7.17 -7.31 -15.15
N ARG A 79 7.68 -7.58 -13.94
CA ARG A 79 9.00 -7.08 -13.51
C ARG A 79 10.11 -7.51 -14.46
N ALA A 80 10.08 -8.75 -14.95
CA ALA A 80 11.14 -9.29 -15.82
C ALA A 80 11.24 -8.50 -17.13
N VAL A 81 10.08 -8.21 -17.76
CA VAL A 81 10.04 -7.44 -19.01
C VAL A 81 10.31 -5.95 -18.79
N TRP A 82 9.95 -5.39 -17.63
CA TRP A 82 10.20 -3.97 -17.34
C TRP A 82 11.63 -3.68 -16.89
N LEU A 83 12.23 -4.57 -16.09
CA LEU A 83 13.56 -4.35 -15.51
C LEU A 83 14.70 -4.92 -16.37
N GLY A 84 14.41 -5.91 -17.23
CA GLY A 84 15.43 -6.58 -18.03
C GLY A 84 16.56 -7.12 -17.15
N THR A 85 17.80 -6.72 -17.44
CA THR A 85 18.99 -7.16 -16.69
C THR A 85 19.07 -6.59 -15.26
N ALA A 86 18.23 -5.62 -14.91
CA ALA A 86 18.14 -5.12 -13.54
C ALA A 86 17.23 -5.99 -12.65
N ASP A 87 16.45 -6.92 -13.22
CA ASP A 87 15.66 -7.86 -12.44
C ASP A 87 16.57 -8.84 -11.69
N THR A 88 16.33 -9.02 -10.40
CA THR A 88 17.11 -9.91 -9.56
C THR A 88 16.22 -10.71 -8.63
N ALA A 89 16.74 -11.84 -8.14
CA ALA A 89 16.07 -12.63 -7.11
C ALA A 89 15.74 -11.81 -5.85
N GLU A 90 16.55 -10.80 -5.53
CA GLU A 90 16.28 -9.88 -4.42
C GLU A 90 15.02 -9.02 -4.66
N LEU A 91 14.87 -8.44 -5.86
CA LEU A 91 13.68 -7.66 -6.19
C LEU A 91 12.43 -8.55 -6.27
N ALA A 92 12.57 -9.77 -6.78
CA ALA A 92 11.50 -10.76 -6.77
C ALA A 92 11.05 -11.07 -5.34
N ALA A 93 11.98 -11.38 -4.44
CA ALA A 93 11.68 -11.68 -3.03
C ALA A 93 11.01 -10.50 -2.30
N LEU A 94 11.40 -9.25 -2.62
CA LEU A 94 10.72 -8.08 -2.07
C LEU A 94 9.26 -8.02 -2.52
N VAL A 95 8.99 -8.19 -3.81
CA VAL A 95 7.62 -8.15 -4.34
C VAL A 95 6.77 -9.30 -3.76
N ASP A 96 7.31 -10.52 -3.75
CA ASP A 96 6.63 -11.69 -3.21
C ASP A 96 6.35 -11.52 -1.70
N GLY A 97 7.29 -10.98 -0.92
CA GLY A 97 7.09 -10.67 0.49
C GLY A 97 5.98 -9.63 0.74
N PHE A 98 5.82 -8.63 -0.13
CA PHE A 98 4.68 -7.70 -0.03
C PHE A 98 3.35 -8.38 -0.39
N ILE A 99 3.34 -9.30 -1.36
CA ILE A 99 2.16 -10.08 -1.72
C ILE A 99 1.71 -10.95 -0.54
N GLU A 100 2.66 -11.66 0.07
CA GLU A 100 2.41 -12.48 1.26
C GLU A 100 1.83 -11.64 2.40
N ALA A 101 2.46 -10.51 2.72
CA ALA A 101 2.01 -9.61 3.78
C ALA A 101 0.62 -9.01 3.55
N GLN A 102 0.22 -8.81 2.28
CA GLN A 102 -1.08 -8.22 1.94
C GLN A 102 -2.23 -9.25 1.95
N SER A 103 -1.91 -10.54 1.90
CA SER A 103 -2.90 -11.61 1.80
C SER A 103 -3.42 -12.08 3.16
N ALA A 104 -4.74 -11.96 3.39
CA ALA A 104 -5.38 -12.39 4.62
C ALA A 104 -5.40 -13.92 4.81
N ASN A 105 -5.06 -14.69 3.76
CA ASN A 105 -4.98 -16.15 3.77
C ASN A 105 -3.69 -16.59 3.04
N GLY A 106 -2.59 -16.69 3.80
CA GLY A 106 -1.26 -16.95 3.21
C GLY A 106 -1.17 -18.26 2.41
N HIS A 107 -1.94 -19.31 2.72
CA HIS A 107 -1.76 -20.62 2.10
C HIS A 107 -2.00 -20.66 0.57
N GLU A 108 -3.10 -20.06 0.08
CA GLU A 108 -3.39 -20.04 -1.37
C GLU A 108 -2.40 -19.16 -2.14
N ILE A 109 -1.97 -18.05 -1.53
CA ILE A 109 -1.00 -17.13 -2.11
C ILE A 109 0.37 -17.80 -2.18
N LEU A 110 0.80 -18.50 -1.13
CA LEU A 110 2.04 -19.27 -1.14
C LEU A 110 2.02 -20.36 -2.22
N LYS A 111 0.89 -21.05 -2.42
CA LYS A 111 0.75 -22.01 -3.53
C LYS A 111 0.85 -21.33 -4.89
N SER A 112 0.28 -20.15 -5.09
CA SER A 112 0.42 -19.40 -6.34
C SER A 112 1.83 -18.85 -6.57
N LEU A 113 2.57 -18.54 -5.50
CA LEU A 113 3.92 -17.99 -5.58
C LEU A 113 4.96 -19.09 -5.81
N TYR A 114 4.82 -20.22 -5.10
CA TYR A 114 5.84 -21.27 -4.99
C TYR A 114 5.39 -22.65 -5.45
N GLY A 115 4.10 -22.83 -5.78
CA GLY A 115 3.56 -24.09 -6.27
C GLY A 115 4.05 -24.38 -7.69
N GLY A 116 5.07 -25.23 -7.78
CA GLY A 116 5.40 -25.94 -9.01
C GLY A 116 4.34 -26.99 -9.32
N SER A 117 4.00 -27.14 -10.60
CA SER A 117 3.27 -28.29 -11.13
C SER A 117 3.67 -29.58 -10.40
N GLU A 118 2.67 -30.33 -9.95
CA GLU A 118 2.81 -31.63 -9.31
C GLU A 118 3.89 -32.43 -10.06
N VAL A 119 5.00 -32.78 -9.39
CA VAL A 119 5.95 -33.74 -9.95
C VAL A 119 5.15 -35.04 -10.09
N PRO A 120 4.92 -35.56 -11.32
CA PRO A 120 4.11 -36.76 -11.47
C PRO A 120 4.75 -37.87 -10.65
N ALA A 121 3.97 -38.41 -9.71
CA ALA A 121 4.41 -39.51 -8.87
C ALA A 121 4.89 -40.64 -9.79
N LYS A 122 6.15 -41.04 -9.64
CA LYS A 122 6.70 -42.20 -10.34
C LYS A 122 5.76 -43.39 -10.09
N THR A 123 5.10 -43.87 -11.15
CA THR A 123 4.30 -45.09 -11.12
C THR A 123 5.19 -46.24 -10.63
N PRO A 124 4.82 -46.96 -9.56
CA PRO A 124 5.50 -48.21 -9.24
C PRO A 124 5.23 -49.19 -10.38
N GLY A 125 6.30 -49.68 -11.00
CA GLY A 125 6.25 -50.80 -11.94
C GLY A 125 6.14 -52.14 -11.22
#